data_AF-A0A2G4IA26-F1
#
_entry.id   AF-A0A2G4IA26-F1
#
_cell.length_a   1.000
_cell.length_b   1.000
_cell.length_c   1.000
_cell.angle_alpha   90.00
_cell.angle_beta   90.00
_cell.angle_gamma   90.00
#
_symmetry.space_group_name_H-M   'P 1'
#
loop_
_entity.id
_entity.type
_entity.pdbx_description
1 polymer ?
#
loop_
_entity_poly.entity_id
_entity_poly.type
_entity_poly.pdbx_seq_one_letter_code
_entity_poly.pdbx_strand_id
1 'polypeptide(L)'
;MIETIIACQCGNRFKFGMDLVNGRAPDGLTCPSCGAPTTAACNALLDFFSGKEPAPPSAESRPVKEVKVTCACGARYKFDLELAEREMSSAVTCPGCQADLTPLANEEILNYPARHAPTLAAPSAAPSPAAAAATGIAVVSDPFGPAPTGKSGPNLKPMEVPKHVRPPPGTKPVAPPAGKASPAANPGAQKPVAKSAAASGQPNLVMGIVGGVVGSLIGAALWFALLKSTAATPIDPKSTAFTTTWMGIILGVLAGVGARLLGRTKNPALGGAACVCATLTIGVMAVQAMNTYIDRLMAPGLKAQYDIAFTNAGIAIKADDAELKIIIARNKPSTTMDATVKVTYEDVQAYRAKELPVLRDLAAGKPSREKWEAAKLSTMRAHYPFEDAWQESIGIIGLLFLLAGILAAAKIPMR
;
A
#
# COMPACT_ATOMS: atom_id res chain seq x y z
N MET A 1 -5.40 -12.34 5.56
CA MET A 1 -4.08 -12.83 5.11
C MET A 1 -3.32 -11.77 4.34
N ILE A 2 -2.22 -11.25 4.91
CA ILE A 2 -1.29 -10.32 4.25
C ILE A 2 0.01 -11.09 3.99
N GLU A 3 0.54 -11.03 2.77
CA GLU A 3 1.89 -11.53 2.48
C GLU A 3 2.92 -10.48 2.89
N THR A 4 3.64 -10.72 3.98
CA THR A 4 4.70 -9.81 4.46
C THR A 4 6.06 -10.48 4.37
N ILE A 5 7.04 -9.83 3.72
CA ILE A 5 8.44 -10.26 3.71
C ILE A 5 9.14 -9.66 4.93
N ILE A 6 9.65 -10.49 5.83
CA ILE A 6 10.38 -10.08 7.02
C ILE A 6 11.86 -10.43 6.84
N ALA A 7 12.75 -9.49 7.14
CA ALA A 7 14.19 -9.76 7.22
C ALA A 7 14.57 -10.13 8.65
N CYS A 8 15.15 -11.33 8.83
CA CYS A 8 15.70 -11.76 10.11
C CYS A 8 17.11 -11.19 10.32
N GLN A 9 17.55 -11.10 11.58
CA GLN A 9 18.92 -10.73 11.94
C GLN A 9 19.97 -11.72 11.41
N CYS A 10 19.60 -12.97 11.12
CA CYS A 10 20.48 -13.94 10.49
C CYS A 10 20.71 -13.67 8.98
N GLY A 11 20.13 -12.61 8.43
CA GLY A 11 20.27 -12.22 7.02
C GLY A 11 19.23 -12.84 6.08
N ASN A 12 18.52 -13.88 6.54
CA ASN A 12 17.47 -14.51 5.74
C ASN A 12 16.20 -13.67 5.70
N ARG A 13 15.58 -13.62 4.52
CA ARG A 13 14.28 -13.01 4.28
C ARG A 13 13.27 -14.11 4.03
N PHE A 14 12.12 -14.06 4.69
CA PHE A 14 11.07 -15.07 4.53
C PHE A 14 9.70 -14.40 4.49
N LYS A 15 8.77 -15.00 3.74
CA LYS A 15 7.38 -14.56 3.65
C LYS A 15 6.55 -15.33 4.66
N PHE A 16 5.70 -14.63 5.41
CA PHE A 16 4.60 -15.27 6.12
C PHE A 16 3.28 -14.82 5.50
N GLY A 17 2.45 -15.78 5.12
CA GLY A 17 1.01 -15.58 5.04
C GLY A 17 0.45 -15.82 6.44
N MET A 18 0.15 -14.75 7.17
CA MET A 18 -0.45 -14.85 8.49
C MET A 18 -1.75 -14.04 8.54
N ASP A 19 -2.69 -14.53 9.36
CA ASP A 19 -3.82 -13.73 9.78
C ASP A 19 -3.41 -12.92 11.01
N LEU A 20 -3.49 -11.60 10.88
CA LEU A 20 -3.18 -10.67 11.97
C LEU A 20 -4.23 -10.82 13.05
N VAL A 21 -3.79 -10.96 14.30
CA VAL A 21 -4.68 -10.94 15.47
C VAL A 21 -4.65 -9.52 16.01
N ASN A 22 -5.79 -8.81 15.94
CA ASN A 22 -5.90 -7.40 16.34
C ASN A 22 -4.91 -6.46 15.64
N GLY A 23 -4.58 -6.74 14.36
CA GLY A 23 -3.64 -5.93 13.57
C GLY A 23 -2.16 -6.13 13.95
N ARG A 24 -1.85 -7.13 14.79
CA ARG A 24 -0.48 -7.51 15.18
C ARG A 24 -0.18 -8.92 14.65
N ALA A 25 1.11 -9.21 14.45
CA ALA A 25 1.59 -10.57 14.24
C ALA A 25 1.35 -11.40 15.51
N PRO A 26 0.88 -12.66 15.40
CA PRO A 26 0.70 -13.53 16.54
C PRO A 26 2.03 -13.78 17.27
N ASP A 27 1.94 -14.01 18.58
CA ASP A 27 3.10 -14.32 19.41
C ASP A 27 3.74 -15.65 18.99
N GLY A 28 5.06 -15.76 19.21
CA GLY A 28 5.81 -16.99 18.90
C GLY A 28 6.26 -17.12 17.43
N LEU A 29 6.21 -16.04 16.65
CA LEU A 29 6.72 -16.07 15.27
C LEU A 29 8.24 -16.23 15.29
N THR A 30 8.76 -17.35 14.79
CA THR A 30 10.20 -17.62 14.73
C THR A 30 10.70 -17.65 13.30
N CYS A 31 11.95 -17.24 13.10
CA CYS A 31 12.59 -17.36 11.79
C CYS A 31 12.77 -18.85 11.45
N PRO A 32 12.29 -19.33 10.30
CA PRO A 32 12.40 -20.74 9.93
C PRO A 32 13.85 -21.19 9.74
N SER A 33 14.78 -20.27 9.49
CA SER A 33 16.19 -20.62 9.27
C SER A 33 17.03 -20.70 10.53
N CYS A 34 16.77 -19.84 11.54
CA CYS A 34 17.63 -19.74 12.72
C CYS A 34 16.87 -19.82 14.05
N GLY A 35 15.55 -19.97 14.03
CA GLY A 35 14.71 -20.03 15.23
C GLY A 35 14.57 -18.72 16.01
N ALA A 36 15.22 -17.63 15.59
CA ALA A 36 15.16 -16.36 16.31
C ALA A 36 13.74 -15.79 16.32
N PRO A 37 13.28 -15.16 17.42
CA PRO A 37 11.97 -14.54 17.49
C PRO A 37 11.89 -13.36 16.52
N THR A 38 10.83 -13.33 15.72
CA THR A 38 10.59 -12.33 14.67
C THR A 38 9.27 -11.58 14.83
N THR A 39 8.45 -11.92 15.83
CA THR A 39 7.21 -11.20 16.15
C THR A 39 7.44 -9.69 16.32
N ALA A 40 8.49 -9.28 17.03
CA ALA A 40 8.81 -7.86 17.24
C ALA A 40 9.19 -7.14 15.94
N ALA A 41 10.03 -7.76 15.11
CA ALA A 41 10.43 -7.20 13.81
C ALA A 41 9.24 -7.09 12.85
N CYS A 42 8.33 -8.09 12.87
CA CYS A 42 7.10 -8.07 12.09
C CYS A 42 6.17 -6.93 12.54
N ASN A 43 5.96 -6.80 13.85
CA ASN A 43 5.12 -5.75 14.41
C ASN A 43 5.66 -4.34 14.13
N ALA A 44 6.98 -4.14 14.16
CA ALA A 44 7.60 -2.87 13.79
C ALA A 44 7.39 -2.51 12.31
N LEU A 45 7.45 -3.51 11.42
CA LEU A 45 7.20 -3.35 9.99
C LEU A 45 5.72 -3.03 9.73
N LEU A 46 4.80 -3.67 10.46
CA LEU A 46 3.36 -3.38 10.39
C LEU A 46 3.02 -1.98 10.90
N ASP A 47 3.66 -1.53 11.99
CA ASP A 47 3.50 -0.16 12.49
C ASP A 47 3.97 0.86 11.44
N PHE A 48 5.12 0.61 10.79
CA PHE A 48 5.63 1.44 9.69
C PHE A 48 4.63 1.52 8.51
N PHE A 49 4.10 0.38 8.05
CA PHE A 49 3.11 0.38 6.97
C PHE A 49 1.78 1.02 7.36
N SER A 50 1.43 0.99 8.64
CA SER A 50 0.23 1.64 9.17
C SER A 50 0.41 3.14 9.41
N GLY A 51 1.59 3.70 9.11
CA GLY A 51 1.92 5.10 9.39
C GLY A 51 1.95 5.43 10.89
N LYS A 52 2.01 4.42 11.77
CA LYS A 52 2.25 4.63 13.20
C LYS A 52 3.75 4.78 13.39
N GLU A 53 4.15 5.94 13.91
CA GLU A 53 5.52 6.14 14.35
C GLU A 53 5.89 5.02 15.35
N PRO A 54 6.99 4.29 15.14
CA PRO A 54 7.33 3.16 15.98
C PRO A 54 7.46 3.65 17.42
N ALA A 55 6.72 3.02 18.33
CA ALA A 55 6.88 3.28 19.74
C ALA A 55 8.36 3.06 20.11
N PRO A 56 8.97 3.94 20.92
CA PRO A 56 10.35 3.74 21.36
C PRO A 56 10.46 2.34 21.97
N PRO A 57 11.58 1.62 21.71
CA PRO A 57 11.71 0.21 22.11
C PRO A 57 11.38 0.08 23.61
N SER A 58 10.34 -0.69 23.91
CA SER A 58 9.91 -0.96 25.29
C SER A 58 11.10 -1.50 26.08
N ALA A 59 11.32 -0.95 27.28
CA ALA A 59 12.47 -1.24 28.13
C ALA A 59 12.67 -2.76 28.38
N GLU A 60 11.59 -3.54 28.36
CA GLU A 60 11.60 -5.00 28.62
C GLU A 60 12.26 -5.87 27.53
N SER A 61 12.57 -5.36 26.34
CA SER A 61 13.13 -6.18 25.24
C SER A 61 14.61 -5.90 24.94
N ARG A 62 15.28 -5.11 25.79
CA ARG A 62 16.69 -4.80 25.60
C ARG A 62 17.55 -6.03 25.95
N PRO A 63 18.49 -6.44 25.08
CA PRO A 63 19.36 -7.56 25.38
C PRO A 63 20.22 -7.24 26.60
N VAL A 64 19.94 -7.92 27.71
CA VAL A 64 20.73 -7.90 28.95
C VAL A 64 21.94 -8.81 28.75
N LYS A 65 23.15 -8.32 29.04
CA LYS A 65 24.40 -9.09 28.91
C LYS A 65 25.12 -9.23 30.24
N GLU A 66 25.63 -10.43 30.50
CA GLU A 66 26.39 -10.75 31.71
C GLU A 66 27.87 -10.31 31.55
N VAL A 67 28.32 -9.34 32.36
CA VAL A 67 29.72 -8.89 32.47
C VAL A 67 30.34 -9.50 33.73
N LYS A 68 31.52 -10.11 33.60
CA LYS A 68 32.22 -10.77 34.70
C LYS A 68 33.46 -9.97 35.09
N VAL A 69 33.54 -9.51 36.34
CA VAL A 69 34.66 -8.71 36.85
C VAL A 69 35.34 -9.45 38.00
N THR A 70 36.67 -9.46 37.99
CA THR A 70 37.48 -10.05 39.07
C THR A 70 38.18 -8.93 39.85
N CYS A 71 37.92 -8.84 41.15
CA CYS A 71 38.58 -7.89 42.05
C CYS A 71 40.01 -8.35 42.40
N ALA A 72 40.90 -7.40 42.71
CA ALA A 72 42.25 -7.66 43.18
C ALA A 72 42.30 -8.50 44.47
N CYS A 73 41.25 -8.48 45.31
CA CYS A 73 41.17 -9.34 46.49
C CYS A 73 40.80 -10.80 46.16
N GLY A 74 40.66 -11.14 44.87
CA GLY A 74 40.34 -12.49 44.38
C GLY A 74 38.85 -12.80 44.21
N ALA A 75 37.96 -11.91 44.65
CA ALA A 75 36.52 -12.11 44.50
C ALA A 75 36.05 -11.89 43.05
N ARG A 76 35.11 -12.71 42.57
CA ARG A 76 34.55 -12.66 41.21
C ARG A 76 33.07 -12.33 41.25
N TYR A 77 32.66 -11.36 40.44
CA TYR A 77 31.28 -10.88 40.37
C TYR A 77 30.75 -10.91 38.94
N LYS A 78 29.43 -11.01 38.83
CA LYS A 78 28.67 -11.05 37.58
C LYS A 78 27.58 -9.99 37.67
N PHE A 79 27.49 -9.15 36.65
CA PHE A 79 26.46 -8.12 36.56
C PHE A 79 25.76 -8.21 35.22
N ASP A 80 24.45 -7.99 35.24
CA ASP A 80 23.61 -7.97 34.05
C ASP A 80 23.48 -6.51 33.60
N LEU A 81 24.06 -6.19 32.44
CA LEU A 81 24.12 -4.83 31.89
C LEU A 81 23.27 -4.72 30.61
N GLU A 82 22.49 -3.65 30.51
CA GLU A 82 21.84 -3.27 29.25
C GLU A 82 22.84 -2.58 28.31
N LEU A 83 23.04 -3.12 27.10
CA LEU A 83 23.98 -2.60 26.09
C LEU A 83 23.76 -1.15 25.61
N ALA A 84 22.67 -0.51 26.03
CA ALA A 84 22.43 0.88 25.69
C ALA A 84 23.45 1.80 26.37
N GLU A 85 24.04 1.37 27.48
CA GLU A 85 24.98 2.13 28.29
C GLU A 85 26.41 1.68 27.98
N ARG A 86 27.29 2.61 27.60
CA ARG A 86 28.73 2.34 27.38
C ARG A 86 29.54 2.32 28.67
N GLU A 87 28.91 2.64 29.79
CA GLU A 87 29.50 2.78 31.12
C GLU A 87 28.50 2.26 32.17
N MET A 88 28.98 1.82 33.33
CA MET A 88 28.14 1.43 34.46
C MET A 88 27.32 2.62 34.97
N SER A 89 26.00 2.46 35.07
CA SER A 89 25.09 3.50 35.57
C SER A 89 25.25 3.81 37.07
N SER A 90 25.92 2.95 37.83
CA SER A 90 26.21 3.17 39.25
C SER A 90 27.58 2.63 39.65
N ALA A 91 28.15 3.21 40.71
CA ALA A 91 29.44 2.78 41.24
C ALA A 91 29.36 1.37 41.81
N VAL A 92 30.29 0.50 41.42
CA VAL A 92 30.35 -0.89 41.89
C VAL A 92 31.48 -1.04 42.88
N THR A 93 31.17 -1.32 44.14
CA THR A 93 32.17 -1.60 45.17
C THR A 93 32.27 -3.10 45.41
N CYS A 94 33.50 -3.59 45.58
CA CYS A 94 33.74 -4.98 45.94
C CYS A 94 33.28 -5.25 47.39
N PRO A 95 32.29 -6.12 47.67
CA PRO A 95 31.88 -6.38 49.05
C PRO A 95 32.96 -7.02 49.93
N GLY A 96 33.96 -7.67 49.34
CA GLY A 96 35.08 -8.26 50.08
C GLY A 96 36.08 -7.26 50.67
N CYS A 97 36.52 -6.27 49.89
CA CYS A 97 37.57 -5.32 50.28
C CYS A 97 37.17 -3.84 50.15
N GLN A 98 35.93 -3.57 49.75
CA GLN A 98 35.35 -2.24 49.49
C GLN A 98 36.06 -1.42 48.41
N ALA A 99 36.97 -2.01 47.63
CA ALA A 99 37.60 -1.33 46.50
C ALA A 99 36.58 -1.00 45.39
N ASP A 100 36.77 0.14 44.72
CA ASP A 100 35.96 0.57 43.57
C ASP A 100 36.31 -0.28 42.33
N LEU A 101 35.32 -1.02 41.83
CA LEU A 101 35.39 -1.87 40.64
C LEU A 101 34.82 -1.19 39.40
N THR A 102 34.24 -0.01 39.53
CA THR A 102 33.69 0.77 38.41
C THR A 102 34.67 0.92 37.24
N PRO A 103 35.96 1.28 37.44
CA PRO A 103 36.90 1.39 36.32
C PRO A 103 37.16 0.04 35.63
N LEU A 104 37.27 -1.04 36.39
CA LEU A 104 37.46 -2.40 35.85
C LEU A 104 36.23 -2.90 35.08
N ALA A 105 35.03 -2.59 35.58
CA ALA A 105 33.78 -2.93 34.90
C ALA A 105 33.64 -2.16 33.57
N ASN A 106 33.91 -0.86 33.57
CA ASN A 106 33.88 -0.02 32.36
C ASN A 106 34.91 -0.47 31.32
N GLU A 107 36.11 -0.86 31.74
CA GLU A 107 37.12 -1.40 30.84
C GLU A 107 36.68 -2.74 30.20
N GLU A 108 36.06 -3.63 30.97
CA GLU A 108 35.54 -4.90 30.43
C GLU A 108 34.35 -4.68 29.47
N ILE A 109 33.48 -3.69 29.75
CA ILE A 109 32.39 -3.27 28.86
C ILE A 109 32.95 -2.73 27.53
N LEU A 110 33.99 -1.90 27.58
CA LEU A 110 34.65 -1.35 26.39
C LEU A 110 35.36 -2.43 25.56
N ASN A 111 35.92 -3.45 26.21
CA ASN A 111 36.59 -4.57 25.55
C ASN A 111 35.62 -5.66 25.04
N TYR A 112 34.37 -5.65 25.51
CA TYR A 112 33.36 -6.66 25.16
C TYR A 112 33.11 -6.79 23.65
N PRO A 113 32.94 -5.71 22.85
CA PRO A 113 32.73 -5.82 21.40
C PRO A 113 33.91 -6.46 20.69
N ALA A 114 35.14 -6.25 21.17
CA ALA A 114 36.35 -6.83 20.58
C ALA A 114 36.47 -8.33 20.88
N ARG A 115 36.05 -8.77 22.07
CA ARG A 115 36.09 -10.19 22.48
C ARG A 115 34.92 -11.03 21.94
N HIS A 116 33.77 -10.39 21.69
CA HIS A 116 32.53 -11.06 21.31
C HIS A 116 31.97 -10.60 19.96
N ALA A 117 32.74 -9.86 19.16
CA ALA A 117 32.44 -9.73 17.74
C ALA A 117 32.36 -11.14 17.16
N PRO A 118 31.29 -11.49 16.43
CA PRO A 118 31.21 -12.79 15.79
C PRO A 118 32.42 -12.92 14.87
N THR A 119 33.34 -13.80 15.23
CA THR A 119 34.46 -14.19 14.37
C THR A 119 33.83 -14.74 13.10
N LEU A 120 33.73 -13.89 12.07
CA LEU A 120 33.40 -14.32 10.73
C LEU A 120 34.45 -15.37 10.39
N ALA A 121 34.00 -16.62 10.24
CA ALA A 121 34.86 -17.75 9.95
C ALA A 121 35.76 -17.38 8.77
N ALA A 122 37.08 -17.42 9.00
CA ALA A 122 38.04 -17.25 7.92
C ALA A 122 37.71 -18.27 6.82
N PRO A 123 37.75 -17.89 5.53
CA PRO A 123 37.48 -18.82 4.44
C PRO A 123 38.42 -20.02 4.56
N SER A 124 37.83 -21.20 4.75
CA SER A 124 38.54 -22.48 4.75
C SER A 124 39.35 -22.57 3.46
N ALA A 125 40.67 -22.68 3.57
CA ALA A 125 41.56 -22.80 2.44
C ALA A 125 41.17 -24.02 1.60
N ALA A 126 41.06 -23.83 0.28
CA ALA A 126 40.75 -24.87 -0.68
C ALA A 126 41.76 -26.03 -0.58
N PRO A 127 41.33 -27.30 -0.71
CA PRO A 127 42.24 -28.43 -0.74
C PRO A 127 43.11 -28.39 -1.98
N SER A 128 44.41 -28.66 -1.78
CA SER A 128 45.44 -28.76 -2.80
C SER A 128 45.14 -29.90 -3.80
N PRO A 129 45.41 -29.75 -5.10
CA PRO A 129 45.15 -30.79 -6.09
C PRO A 129 46.16 -31.95 -5.97
N ALA A 130 45.65 -33.16 -5.69
CA ALA A 130 46.42 -34.39 -5.76
C ALA A 130 46.36 -35.01 -7.16
N ALA A 131 47.53 -35.47 -7.62
CA ALA A 131 47.79 -36.02 -8.93
C ALA A 131 47.10 -37.37 -9.21
N ALA A 132 46.93 -37.65 -10.50
CA ALA A 132 46.34 -38.85 -11.07
C ALA A 132 47.16 -40.14 -10.86
N ALA A 133 46.49 -41.29 -10.73
CA ALA A 133 46.97 -42.60 -11.23
C ALA A 133 45.81 -43.61 -11.38
N ALA A 134 46.02 -44.62 -12.23
CA ALA A 134 45.03 -45.39 -12.98
C ALA A 134 44.52 -46.69 -12.33
N THR A 135 43.34 -47.13 -12.83
CA THR A 135 42.85 -48.51 -13.16
C THR A 135 42.71 -49.61 -12.09
N GLY A 136 41.52 -50.22 -12.08
CA GLY A 136 41.28 -51.61 -11.61
C GLY A 136 39.79 -52.00 -11.57
N ILE A 137 39.39 -52.93 -12.45
CA ILE A 137 38.02 -53.46 -12.67
C ILE A 137 37.69 -54.59 -11.67
N ALA A 138 36.45 -54.66 -11.15
CA ALA A 138 35.78 -55.92 -10.83
C ALA A 138 34.24 -55.78 -10.74
N VAL A 139 33.56 -56.76 -11.33
CA VAL A 139 32.13 -56.96 -11.61
C VAL A 139 31.42 -57.66 -10.44
N VAL A 140 30.19 -57.27 -10.05
CA VAL A 140 29.11 -58.20 -9.58
C VAL A 140 27.71 -57.56 -9.76
N SER A 141 26.97 -58.12 -10.72
CA SER A 141 25.53 -58.50 -10.78
C SER A 141 24.39 -57.64 -10.17
N ASP A 142 23.47 -57.22 -11.05
CA ASP A 142 22.02 -57.10 -10.81
C ASP A 142 21.38 -58.48 -10.48
N PRO A 143 20.20 -58.51 -9.82
CA PRO A 143 19.00 -58.83 -10.60
C PRO A 143 17.71 -58.08 -10.18
N PHE A 144 16.80 -58.02 -11.16
CA PHE A 144 15.44 -57.48 -11.19
C PHE A 144 14.42 -58.02 -10.17
N GLY A 145 13.56 -57.11 -9.66
CA GLY A 145 12.08 -57.22 -9.57
C GLY A 145 11.45 -57.69 -8.23
N PRO A 146 10.10 -57.59 -8.03
CA PRO A 146 9.06 -56.83 -8.74
C PRO A 146 8.19 -55.92 -7.81
N ALA A 147 7.22 -55.23 -8.44
CA ALA A 147 6.25 -54.30 -7.84
C ALA A 147 5.24 -54.91 -6.84
N PRO A 148 4.67 -54.11 -5.92
CA PRO A 148 3.38 -54.40 -5.32
C PRO A 148 2.27 -53.52 -5.93
N THR A 149 1.34 -54.19 -6.62
CA THR A 149 -0.01 -53.71 -6.88
C THR A 149 -0.78 -53.58 -5.56
N GLY A 150 -1.21 -52.37 -5.21
CA GLY A 150 -2.08 -52.11 -4.07
C GLY A 150 -3.26 -51.21 -4.44
N LYS A 151 -4.39 -51.83 -4.80
CA LYS A 151 -5.70 -51.19 -4.91
C LYS A 151 -6.27 -50.96 -3.50
N SER A 152 -6.59 -49.72 -3.13
CA SER A 152 -7.71 -49.38 -2.24
C SER A 152 -7.84 -47.86 -2.16
N GLY A 153 -8.96 -47.32 -2.65
CA GLY A 153 -9.32 -45.92 -2.45
C GLY A 153 -9.87 -45.65 -1.04
N PRO A 154 -10.13 -44.38 -0.74
CA PRO A 154 -11.51 -44.02 -0.43
C PRO A 154 -12.04 -42.95 -1.40
N ASN A 155 -13.25 -43.25 -1.84
CA ASN A 155 -14.15 -42.47 -2.65
C ASN A 155 -14.53 -41.16 -1.92
N LEU A 156 -13.92 -40.04 -2.30
CA LEU A 156 -14.41 -38.72 -1.90
C LEU A 156 -15.49 -38.30 -2.90
N LYS A 157 -16.74 -38.46 -2.45
CA LYS A 157 -17.94 -37.95 -3.13
C LYS A 157 -17.77 -36.45 -3.44
N PRO A 158 -18.25 -35.97 -4.59
CA PRO A 158 -18.42 -34.54 -4.83
C PRO A 158 -19.32 -33.95 -3.74
N MET A 159 -18.85 -32.90 -3.08
CA MET A 159 -19.63 -32.17 -2.10
C MET A 159 -20.78 -31.49 -2.83
N GLU A 160 -21.99 -32.00 -2.57
CA GLU A 160 -23.24 -31.51 -3.11
C GLU A 160 -23.53 -30.15 -2.47
N VAL A 161 -23.49 -29.09 -3.28
CA VAL A 161 -23.86 -27.73 -2.89
C VAL A 161 -25.32 -27.75 -2.42
N PRO A 162 -25.66 -27.24 -1.21
CA PRO A 162 -27.04 -27.10 -0.79
C PRO A 162 -27.80 -26.22 -1.78
N LYS A 163 -28.71 -26.82 -2.55
CA LYS A 163 -29.75 -26.07 -3.27
C LYS A 163 -30.54 -25.29 -2.22
N HIS A 164 -30.39 -23.97 -2.27
CA HIS A 164 -31.19 -23.05 -1.48
C HIS A 164 -32.65 -23.24 -1.89
N VAL A 165 -33.43 -23.85 -1.00
CA VAL A 165 -34.87 -24.04 -1.15
C VAL A 165 -35.51 -22.66 -1.11
N ARG A 166 -36.05 -22.26 -2.26
CA ARG A 166 -36.93 -21.09 -2.39
C ARG A 166 -38.17 -21.32 -1.54
N PRO A 167 -38.52 -20.43 -0.58
CA PRO A 167 -39.79 -20.51 0.13
C PRO A 167 -40.97 -20.27 -0.82
N PRO A 168 -42.14 -20.88 -0.53
CA PRO A 168 -43.32 -20.82 -1.40
C PRO A 168 -43.89 -19.41 -1.53
N PRO A 169 -44.51 -19.06 -2.67
CA PRO A 169 -45.21 -17.81 -2.86
C PRO A 169 -46.59 -17.85 -2.17
N GLY A 170 -46.69 -17.21 -1.02
CA GLY A 170 -47.94 -16.81 -0.38
C GLY A 170 -47.60 -15.68 0.57
N THR A 171 -48.26 -14.52 0.58
CA THR A 171 -49.69 -14.27 0.43
C THR A 171 -49.93 -12.85 -0.12
N LYS A 172 -51.15 -12.64 -0.61
CA LYS A 172 -51.66 -11.42 -1.27
C LYS A 172 -51.45 -10.14 -0.42
N PRO A 173 -51.26 -8.96 -1.05
CA PRO A 173 -51.35 -7.68 -0.35
C PRO A 173 -52.76 -7.50 0.24
N VAL A 174 -52.85 -7.38 1.56
CA VAL A 174 -54.02 -6.86 2.25
C VAL A 174 -54.12 -5.36 1.93
N ALA A 175 -55.24 -4.97 1.34
CA ALA A 175 -55.59 -3.58 1.06
C ALA A 175 -55.66 -2.77 2.37
N PRO A 176 -55.12 -1.53 2.41
CA PRO A 176 -55.43 -0.60 3.48
C PRO A 176 -56.91 -0.22 3.43
N PRO A 177 -57.60 -0.12 4.59
CA PRO A 177 -58.98 0.31 4.63
C PRO A 177 -59.12 1.76 4.17
N ALA A 178 -60.15 2.00 3.35
CA ALA A 178 -60.59 3.31 2.92
C ALA A 178 -60.80 4.25 4.13
N GLY A 179 -59.86 5.19 4.28
CA GLY A 179 -59.97 6.32 5.20
C GLY A 179 -61.02 7.30 4.69
N LYS A 180 -62.05 7.45 5.50
CA LYS A 180 -63.24 8.29 5.38
C LYS A 180 -63.00 9.64 4.70
N ALA A 181 -63.91 9.96 3.79
CA ALA A 181 -64.17 11.29 3.27
C ALA A 181 -64.28 12.33 4.39
N SER A 182 -63.58 13.44 4.25
CA SER A 182 -63.88 14.68 4.95
C SER A 182 -64.70 15.62 4.05
N PRO A 183 -65.57 16.45 4.66
CA PRO A 183 -66.68 17.10 3.99
C PRO A 183 -66.26 18.32 3.15
N ALA A 184 -67.17 18.64 2.23
CA ALA A 184 -67.17 19.74 1.28
C ALA A 184 -66.64 21.07 1.86
N ALA A 185 -65.63 21.62 1.19
CA ALA A 185 -65.25 23.01 1.31
C ALA A 185 -66.13 23.86 0.37
N ASN A 186 -66.70 24.92 0.94
CA ASN A 186 -67.52 25.95 0.29
C ASN A 186 -66.93 26.49 -1.02
N PRO A 187 -67.75 26.70 -2.08
CA PRO A 187 -67.35 27.46 -3.25
C PRO A 187 -67.59 28.96 -2.98
N GLY A 188 -66.58 29.63 -2.43
CA GLY A 188 -66.61 31.07 -2.15
C GLY A 188 -65.53 31.83 -2.93
N ALA A 189 -65.91 32.40 -4.07
CA ALA A 189 -65.27 33.54 -4.74
C ALA A 189 -63.74 33.48 -4.98
N GLN A 190 -63.31 32.77 -6.02
CA GLN A 190 -62.02 33.03 -6.65
C GLN A 190 -62.10 34.34 -7.45
N LYS A 191 -61.45 35.38 -6.92
CA LYS A 191 -61.14 36.63 -7.60
C LYS A 191 -60.42 36.33 -8.93
N PRO A 192 -60.78 36.95 -10.07
CA PRO A 192 -60.11 36.70 -11.34
C PRO A 192 -58.65 37.14 -11.22
N VAL A 193 -57.77 36.14 -11.08
CA VAL A 193 -56.33 36.34 -11.14
C VAL A 193 -56.03 36.83 -12.54
N ALA A 194 -55.55 38.08 -12.63
CA ALA A 194 -55.09 38.67 -13.88
C ALA A 194 -54.19 37.66 -14.59
N LYS A 195 -54.58 37.33 -15.83
CA LYS A 195 -53.87 36.42 -16.73
C LYS A 195 -52.47 36.99 -16.90
N SER A 196 -51.53 36.51 -16.08
CA SER A 196 -50.11 36.85 -16.18
C SER A 196 -49.72 36.68 -17.63
N ALA A 197 -49.30 37.78 -18.26
CA ALA A 197 -48.89 37.79 -19.65
C ALA A 197 -47.83 36.70 -19.80
N ALA A 198 -48.21 35.61 -20.47
CA ALA A 198 -47.33 34.48 -20.71
C ALA A 198 -46.16 35.00 -21.51
N ALA A 199 -45.01 35.21 -20.85
CA ALA A 199 -43.76 35.51 -21.49
C ALA A 199 -43.45 34.35 -22.44
N SER A 200 -43.76 34.54 -23.72
CA SER A 200 -43.77 33.54 -24.79
C SER A 200 -42.37 33.18 -25.28
N GLY A 201 -41.35 33.33 -24.43
CA GLY A 201 -40.01 32.87 -24.73
C GLY A 201 -40.02 31.34 -24.80
N GLN A 202 -39.93 30.80 -26.01
CA GLN A 202 -39.80 29.37 -26.19
C GLN A 202 -38.62 28.83 -25.37
N PRO A 203 -38.76 27.62 -24.80
CA PRO A 203 -37.71 27.05 -23.98
C PRO A 203 -36.44 26.77 -24.78
N ASN A 204 -35.40 27.58 -24.57
CA ASN A 204 -34.11 27.39 -25.21
C ASN A 204 -33.28 26.38 -24.43
N LEU A 205 -33.55 25.09 -24.66
CA LEU A 205 -32.82 23.96 -24.06
C LEU A 205 -31.30 24.09 -24.25
N VAL A 206 -30.88 24.46 -25.46
CA VAL A 206 -29.46 24.65 -25.81
C VAL A 206 -28.80 25.68 -24.89
N MET A 207 -29.49 26.82 -24.64
CA MET A 207 -28.95 27.87 -23.78
C MET A 207 -28.81 27.41 -22.33
N GLY A 208 -29.72 26.53 -21.87
CA GLY A 208 -29.59 25.92 -20.56
C GLY A 208 -28.47 24.86 -20.48
N ILE A 209 -28.16 24.13 -21.55
CA ILE A 209 -26.96 23.26 -21.58
C ILE A 209 -25.70 24.10 -21.46
N VAL A 210 -25.59 25.19 -22.24
CA VAL A 210 -24.47 26.13 -22.16
C VAL A 210 -24.33 26.69 -20.74
N GLY A 211 -25.44 27.04 -20.10
CA GLY A 211 -25.42 27.51 -18.72
C GLY A 211 -25.00 26.45 -17.71
N GLY A 212 -25.36 25.19 -17.92
CA GLY A 212 -24.87 24.07 -17.13
C GLY A 212 -23.35 23.95 -17.20
N VAL A 213 -22.80 24.00 -18.41
CA VAL A 213 -21.34 23.95 -18.64
C VAL A 213 -20.62 25.12 -17.96
N VAL A 214 -21.11 26.35 -18.13
CA VAL A 214 -20.51 27.55 -17.50
C VAL A 214 -20.58 27.43 -15.97
N GLY A 215 -21.72 27.02 -15.42
CA GLY A 215 -21.87 26.80 -13.98
C GLY A 215 -20.91 25.73 -13.44
N SER A 216 -20.75 24.62 -14.15
CA SER A 216 -19.78 23.58 -13.81
C SER A 216 -18.34 24.07 -13.86
N LEU A 217 -17.96 24.87 -14.86
CA LEU A 217 -16.61 25.44 -14.96
C LEU A 217 -16.30 26.40 -13.80
N ILE A 218 -17.26 27.23 -13.39
CA ILE A 218 -17.12 28.10 -12.21
C ILE A 218 -16.95 27.24 -10.94
N GLY A 219 -17.77 26.20 -10.78
CA GLY A 219 -17.64 25.26 -9.67
C GLY A 219 -16.28 24.55 -9.64
N ALA A 220 -15.77 24.12 -10.80
CA ALA A 220 -14.45 23.52 -10.94
C ALA A 220 -13.33 24.51 -10.56
N ALA A 221 -13.43 25.77 -11.00
CA ALA A 221 -12.44 26.80 -10.66
C ALA A 221 -12.41 27.10 -9.15
N LEU A 222 -13.58 27.21 -8.50
CA LEU A 222 -13.68 27.39 -7.05
C LEU A 222 -13.10 26.20 -6.29
N TRP A 223 -13.43 24.98 -6.72
CA TRP A 223 -12.88 23.77 -6.14
C TRP A 223 -11.35 23.74 -6.30
N PHE A 224 -10.83 24.00 -7.51
CA PHE A 224 -9.38 24.05 -7.75
C PHE A 224 -8.67 25.09 -6.89
N ALA A 225 -9.24 26.29 -6.76
CA ALA A 225 -8.72 27.33 -5.89
C ALA A 225 -8.69 26.87 -4.42
N LEU A 226 -9.73 26.17 -3.95
CA LEU A 226 -9.77 25.60 -2.61
C LEU A 226 -8.68 24.55 -2.42
N LEU A 227 -8.54 23.58 -3.34
CA LEU A 227 -7.49 22.56 -3.29
C LEU A 227 -6.09 23.16 -3.29
N LYS A 228 -5.86 24.23 -4.05
CA LYS A 228 -4.58 24.95 -4.02
C LYS A 228 -4.35 25.67 -2.69
N SER A 229 -5.38 26.29 -2.12
CA SER A 229 -5.25 26.98 -0.83
C SER A 229 -5.01 26.02 0.34
N THR A 230 -5.62 24.83 0.31
CA THR A 230 -5.46 23.80 1.35
C THR A 230 -4.27 22.88 1.14
N ALA A 231 -3.67 22.88 -0.06
CA ALA A 231 -2.48 22.10 -0.36
C ALA A 231 -1.24 22.45 0.47
N ALA A 232 -1.20 23.63 1.10
CA ALA A 232 -0.09 24.03 1.98
C ALA A 232 -0.16 23.35 3.37
N THR A 233 -1.32 22.82 3.77
CA THR A 233 -1.50 22.11 5.03
C THR A 233 -1.50 20.60 4.77
N PRO A 234 -0.78 19.79 5.58
CA PRO A 234 -0.89 18.33 5.52
C PRO A 234 -2.35 17.94 5.69
N ILE A 235 -2.96 17.45 4.62
CA ILE A 235 -4.37 17.12 4.62
C ILE A 235 -4.53 15.86 5.46
N ASP A 236 -5.12 16.00 6.65
CA ASP A 236 -5.54 14.85 7.45
C ASP A 236 -6.58 14.07 6.62
N PRO A 237 -6.36 12.79 6.30
CA PRO A 237 -7.25 12.00 5.46
C PRO A 237 -8.71 12.04 5.94
N LYS A 238 -8.94 12.21 7.25
CA LYS A 238 -10.29 12.33 7.83
C LYS A 238 -11.01 13.63 7.49
N SER A 239 -10.28 14.74 7.37
CA SER A 239 -10.84 16.07 7.04
C SER A 239 -11.14 16.24 5.55
N THR A 240 -10.43 15.47 4.71
CA THR A 240 -10.59 15.51 3.26
C THR A 240 -12.00 15.13 2.85
N ALA A 241 -12.52 14.00 3.35
CA ALA A 241 -13.81 13.46 2.93
C ALA A 241 -14.95 14.47 3.07
N PHE A 242 -14.97 15.24 4.16
CA PHE A 242 -15.98 16.28 4.38
C PHE A 242 -15.86 17.43 3.38
N THR A 243 -14.64 17.89 3.12
CA THR A 243 -14.39 19.01 2.20
C THR A 243 -14.73 18.63 0.76
N THR A 244 -14.32 17.44 0.29
CA THR A 244 -14.62 16.95 -1.05
C THR A 244 -16.12 16.78 -1.28
N THR A 245 -16.82 16.28 -0.25
CA THR A 245 -18.28 16.09 -0.22
C THR A 245 -19.00 17.41 -0.46
N TRP A 246 -18.66 18.45 0.31
CA TRP A 246 -19.28 19.77 0.16
C TRP A 246 -18.98 20.43 -1.18
N MET A 247 -17.77 20.24 -1.74
CA MET A 247 -17.44 20.77 -3.05
C MET A 247 -18.26 20.14 -4.17
N GLY A 248 -18.54 18.83 -4.09
CA GLY A 248 -19.46 18.17 -5.03
C GLY A 248 -20.86 18.79 -5.03
N ILE A 249 -21.38 19.12 -3.84
CA ILE A 249 -22.68 19.82 -3.70
C ILE A 249 -22.63 21.19 -4.34
N ILE A 250 -21.62 22.01 -4.01
CA ILE A 250 -21.47 23.37 -4.52
C ILE A 250 -21.39 23.34 -6.06
N LEU A 251 -20.62 22.41 -6.62
CA LEU A 251 -20.48 22.25 -8.06
C LEU A 251 -21.81 21.86 -8.72
N GLY A 252 -22.54 20.90 -8.14
CA GLY A 252 -23.86 20.49 -8.64
C GLY A 252 -24.89 21.62 -8.59
N VAL A 253 -24.89 22.41 -7.50
CA VAL A 253 -25.76 23.59 -7.36
C VAL A 253 -25.41 24.65 -8.41
N LEU A 254 -24.13 24.96 -8.61
CA LEU A 254 -23.68 25.94 -9.60
C LEU A 254 -24.03 25.51 -11.03
N ALA A 255 -23.86 24.23 -11.36
CA ALA A 255 -24.28 23.68 -12.66
C ALA A 255 -25.80 23.82 -12.86
N GLY A 256 -26.60 23.47 -11.85
CA GLY A 256 -28.06 23.58 -11.90
C GLY A 256 -28.56 25.03 -11.99
N VAL A 257 -27.95 25.95 -11.23
CA VAL A 257 -28.25 27.38 -11.27
C VAL A 257 -27.88 27.97 -12.63
N GLY A 258 -26.69 27.66 -13.15
CA GLY A 258 -26.25 28.11 -14.47
C GLY A 258 -27.19 27.64 -15.58
N ALA A 259 -27.59 26.37 -15.55
CA ALA A 259 -28.50 25.80 -16.55
C ALA A 259 -29.89 26.48 -16.53
N ARG A 260 -30.38 26.83 -15.34
CA ARG A 260 -31.66 27.54 -15.19
C ARG A 260 -31.57 29.01 -15.59
N LEU A 261 -30.53 29.72 -15.19
CA LEU A 261 -30.34 31.14 -15.50
C LEU A 261 -30.34 31.41 -17.01
N LEU A 262 -29.65 30.55 -17.77
CA LEU A 262 -29.53 30.70 -19.22
C LEU A 262 -30.65 30.00 -19.99
N GLY A 263 -31.16 28.87 -19.49
CA GLY A 263 -32.26 28.15 -20.12
C GLY A 263 -33.63 28.81 -19.93
N ARG A 264 -33.80 29.67 -18.92
CA ARG A 264 -35.04 30.39 -18.56
C ARG A 264 -36.30 29.52 -18.46
N THR A 265 -36.16 28.21 -18.20
CA THR A 265 -37.29 27.28 -18.26
C THR A 265 -37.28 26.28 -17.11
N LYS A 266 -38.47 25.73 -16.81
CA LYS A 266 -38.69 24.71 -15.78
C LYS A 266 -38.64 23.29 -16.34
N ASN A 267 -37.96 23.08 -17.47
CA ASN A 267 -37.94 21.77 -18.12
C ASN A 267 -37.08 20.78 -17.32
N PRO A 268 -37.60 19.61 -16.91
CA PRO A 268 -36.81 18.58 -16.22
C PRO A 268 -35.59 18.10 -17.03
N ALA A 269 -35.63 18.20 -18.37
CA ALA A 269 -34.48 17.90 -19.23
C ALA A 269 -33.24 18.75 -18.90
N LEU A 270 -33.41 19.99 -18.42
CA LEU A 270 -32.29 20.82 -17.98
C LEU A 270 -31.62 20.30 -16.71
N GLY A 271 -32.39 19.67 -15.82
CA GLY A 271 -31.85 18.99 -14.65
C GLY A 271 -30.97 17.81 -15.07
N GLY A 272 -31.41 17.04 -16.07
CA GLY A 272 -30.62 15.97 -16.67
C GLY A 272 -29.32 16.48 -17.32
N ALA A 273 -29.40 17.56 -18.10
CA ALA A 273 -28.22 18.16 -18.72
C ALA A 273 -27.20 18.68 -17.69
N ALA A 274 -27.66 19.41 -16.66
CA ALA A 274 -26.81 19.91 -15.59
C ALA A 274 -26.15 18.76 -14.81
N CYS A 275 -26.88 17.67 -14.59
CA CYS A 275 -26.39 16.45 -13.95
C CYS A 275 -25.24 15.81 -14.75
N VAL A 276 -25.40 15.67 -16.08
CA VAL A 276 -24.33 15.16 -16.95
C VAL A 276 -23.11 16.09 -16.93
N CYS A 277 -23.31 17.41 -17.02
CA CYS A 277 -22.21 18.39 -16.98
C CYS A 277 -21.43 18.33 -15.66
N ALA A 278 -22.15 18.27 -14.53
CA ALA A 278 -21.53 18.16 -13.22
C ALA A 278 -20.74 16.84 -13.07
N THR A 279 -21.30 15.74 -13.56
CA THR A 279 -20.67 14.41 -13.50
C THR A 279 -19.37 14.35 -14.30
N LEU A 280 -19.39 14.86 -15.54
CA LEU A 280 -18.19 14.94 -16.37
C LEU A 280 -17.11 15.81 -15.71
N THR A 281 -17.52 16.93 -15.13
CA THR A 281 -16.60 17.84 -14.44
C THR A 281 -15.97 17.19 -13.21
N ILE A 282 -16.77 16.50 -12.39
CA ILE A 282 -16.27 15.73 -11.24
C ILE A 282 -15.29 14.64 -11.71
N GLY A 283 -15.58 13.94 -12.81
CA GLY A 283 -14.67 12.93 -13.35
C GLY A 283 -13.32 13.49 -13.77
N VAL A 284 -13.31 14.59 -14.52
CA VAL A 284 -12.06 15.27 -14.91
C VAL A 284 -11.30 15.75 -13.68
N MET A 285 -11.98 16.32 -12.70
CA MET A 285 -11.35 16.80 -11.46
C MET A 285 -10.79 15.66 -10.60
N ALA A 286 -11.48 14.52 -10.53
CA ALA A 286 -11.00 13.33 -9.84
C ALA A 286 -9.70 12.80 -10.47
N VAL A 287 -9.64 12.73 -11.81
CA VAL A 287 -8.41 12.36 -12.55
C VAL A 287 -7.28 13.33 -12.25
N GLN A 288 -7.53 14.64 -12.27
CA GLN A 288 -6.52 15.64 -11.97
C GLN A 288 -6.03 15.58 -10.52
N ALA A 289 -6.94 15.40 -9.56
CA ALA A 289 -6.61 15.24 -8.15
C ALA A 289 -5.75 13.98 -7.92
N MET A 290 -6.12 12.87 -8.55
CA MET A 290 -5.34 11.62 -8.51
C MET A 290 -3.96 11.80 -9.12
N ASN A 291 -3.84 12.41 -10.30
CA ASN A 291 -2.54 12.69 -10.93
C ASN A 291 -1.66 13.55 -10.02
N THR A 292 -2.23 14.58 -9.38
CA THR A 292 -1.50 15.46 -8.45
C THR A 292 -1.07 14.70 -7.19
N TYR A 293 -1.91 13.79 -6.69
CA TYR A 293 -1.60 12.95 -5.55
C TYR A 293 -0.47 11.95 -5.85
N ILE A 294 -0.55 11.26 -7.00
CA ILE A 294 0.51 10.37 -7.50
C ILE A 294 1.81 11.16 -7.61
N ASP A 295 1.78 12.36 -8.19
CA ASP A 295 2.99 13.18 -8.33
C ASP A 295 3.60 13.54 -6.97
N ARG A 296 2.78 13.91 -5.97
CA ARG A 296 3.26 14.26 -4.63
C ARG A 296 3.83 13.08 -3.86
N LEU A 297 3.13 11.95 -3.86
CA LEU A 297 3.58 10.78 -3.11
C LEU A 297 4.76 10.08 -3.77
N MET A 298 4.75 10.01 -5.09
CA MET A 298 5.71 9.21 -5.81
C MET A 298 6.99 10.00 -6.08
N ALA A 299 6.95 11.32 -6.33
CA ALA A 299 8.16 12.08 -6.68
C ALA A 299 9.35 11.89 -5.72
N PRO A 300 9.18 11.92 -4.38
CA PRO A 300 10.29 11.64 -3.46
C PRO A 300 10.82 10.20 -3.60
N GLY A 301 9.92 9.23 -3.78
CA GLY A 301 10.27 7.81 -3.97
C GLY A 301 10.97 7.55 -5.30
N LEU A 302 10.52 8.18 -6.39
CA LEU A 302 11.14 8.08 -7.71
C LEU A 302 12.57 8.62 -7.72
N LYS A 303 12.82 9.73 -7.02
CA LYS A 303 14.17 10.26 -6.84
C LYS A 303 15.08 9.21 -6.21
N ALA A 304 14.68 8.65 -5.07
CA ALA A 304 15.45 7.63 -4.38
C ALA A 304 15.64 6.38 -5.25
N GLN A 305 14.62 5.96 -5.99
CA GLN A 305 14.72 4.84 -6.93
C GLN A 305 15.68 5.12 -8.09
N TYR A 306 15.72 6.35 -8.62
CA TYR A 306 16.68 6.74 -9.64
C TYR A 306 18.12 6.67 -9.10
N ASP A 307 18.37 7.23 -7.92
CA ASP A 307 19.70 7.23 -7.30
C ASP A 307 20.19 5.80 -7.02
N ILE A 308 19.29 4.92 -6.56
CA ILE A 308 19.56 3.47 -6.39
C ILE A 308 19.85 2.81 -7.75
N ALA A 309 19.03 3.07 -8.77
CA ALA A 309 19.20 2.49 -10.10
C ALA A 309 20.51 2.95 -10.75
N PHE A 310 20.87 4.23 -10.59
CA PHE A 310 22.11 4.81 -11.07
C PHE A 310 23.33 4.18 -10.38
N THR A 311 23.28 4.03 -9.06
CA THR A 311 24.34 3.35 -8.29
C THR A 311 24.49 1.89 -8.70
N ASN A 312 23.38 1.16 -8.82
CA ASN A 312 23.36 -0.24 -9.24
C ASN A 312 23.87 -0.41 -10.67
N ALA A 313 23.58 0.52 -11.57
CA ALA A 313 24.13 0.52 -12.92
C ALA A 313 25.66 0.64 -12.90
N GLY A 314 26.21 1.54 -12.09
CA GLY A 314 27.66 1.70 -11.91
C GLY A 314 28.35 0.44 -11.38
N ILE A 315 27.70 -0.29 -10.46
CA ILE A 315 28.19 -1.57 -9.94
C ILE A 315 28.13 -2.64 -11.04
N ALA A 316 26.99 -2.79 -11.71
CA ALA A 316 26.77 -3.82 -12.73
C ALA A 316 27.71 -3.69 -13.94
N ILE A 317 28.12 -2.47 -14.31
CA ILE A 317 29.07 -2.25 -15.42
C ILE A 317 30.47 -2.75 -15.09
N LYS A 318 30.86 -2.69 -13.81
CA LYS A 318 32.18 -3.11 -13.32
C LYS A 318 32.22 -4.57 -12.88
N ALA A 319 31.06 -5.19 -12.73
CA ALA A 319 30.91 -6.52 -12.19
C ALA A 319 31.51 -7.61 -13.10
N ASP A 320 32.17 -8.59 -12.47
CA ASP A 320 32.58 -9.82 -13.14
C ASP A 320 31.38 -10.77 -13.34
N ASP A 321 31.59 -11.93 -13.99
CA ASP A 321 30.50 -12.88 -14.25
C ASP A 321 29.91 -13.51 -12.98
N ALA A 322 30.67 -13.60 -11.89
CA ALA A 322 30.19 -14.13 -10.61
C ALA A 322 29.30 -13.11 -9.90
N GLU A 323 29.72 -11.85 -9.87
CA GLU A 323 28.94 -10.73 -9.35
C GLU A 323 27.68 -10.46 -10.18
N LEU A 324 27.76 -10.56 -11.51
CA LEU A 324 26.61 -10.39 -12.39
C LEU A 324 25.53 -11.45 -12.10
N LYS A 325 25.92 -12.69 -11.78
CA LYS A 325 24.96 -13.73 -11.37
C LYS A 325 24.20 -13.34 -10.11
N ILE A 326 24.88 -12.74 -9.12
CA ILE A 326 24.24 -12.25 -7.89
C ILE A 326 23.27 -11.10 -8.22
N ILE A 327 23.67 -10.17 -9.09
CA ILE A 327 22.83 -9.04 -9.52
C ILE A 327 21.58 -9.55 -10.26
N ILE A 328 21.73 -10.50 -11.20
CA ILE A 328 20.63 -11.10 -11.95
C ILE A 328 19.69 -11.85 -11.00
N ALA A 329 20.23 -12.64 -10.08
CA ALA A 329 19.43 -13.38 -9.09
C ALA A 329 18.61 -12.43 -8.21
N ARG A 330 19.16 -11.26 -7.84
CA ARG A 330 18.48 -10.25 -7.03
C ARG A 330 17.36 -9.52 -7.78
N ASN A 331 17.53 -9.31 -9.08
CA ASN A 331 16.61 -8.53 -9.91
C ASN A 331 15.52 -9.37 -10.60
N LYS A 332 15.69 -10.69 -10.70
CA LYS A 332 14.63 -11.59 -11.16
C LYS A 332 13.56 -11.69 -10.08
N PRO A 333 12.30 -11.25 -10.32
CA PRO A 333 11.22 -11.44 -9.36
C PRO A 333 10.95 -12.94 -9.22
N SER A 334 11.43 -13.55 -8.12
CA SER A 334 11.11 -14.95 -7.83
C SER A 334 9.70 -15.05 -7.25
N THR A 335 8.84 -15.82 -7.91
CA THR A 335 7.50 -16.16 -7.39
C THR A 335 7.55 -17.28 -6.36
N THR A 336 8.67 -18.01 -6.23
CA THR A 336 8.83 -19.14 -5.30
C THR A 336 10.00 -18.92 -4.34
N MET A 337 9.79 -19.25 -3.05
CA MET A 337 10.81 -19.06 -2.00
C MET A 337 11.97 -20.07 -2.09
N ASP A 338 11.76 -21.22 -2.73
CA ASP A 338 12.72 -22.33 -2.76
C ASP A 338 13.62 -22.36 -3.99
N ALA A 339 13.39 -21.47 -4.97
CA ALA A 339 14.29 -21.37 -6.10
C ALA A 339 15.50 -20.52 -5.69
N THR A 340 16.59 -21.16 -5.27
CA THR A 340 17.91 -20.64 -5.61
C THR A 340 17.91 -20.48 -7.12
N VAL A 341 17.65 -19.25 -7.59
CA VAL A 341 17.59 -18.95 -9.02
C VAL A 341 18.95 -19.32 -9.58
N LYS A 342 19.05 -20.49 -10.22
CA LYS A 342 20.26 -20.95 -10.88
C LYS A 342 20.44 -20.06 -12.10
N VAL A 343 21.15 -18.95 -11.92
CA VAL A 343 21.52 -18.05 -13.01
C VAL A 343 22.55 -18.77 -13.86
N THR A 344 22.16 -19.17 -15.06
CA THR A 344 23.04 -19.88 -15.98
C THR A 344 24.01 -18.92 -16.67
N TYR A 345 24.98 -19.45 -17.41
CA TYR A 345 25.88 -18.59 -18.19
C TYR A 345 25.14 -17.87 -19.32
N GLU A 346 24.12 -18.52 -19.90
CA GLU A 346 23.26 -17.93 -20.93
C GLU A 346 22.48 -16.73 -20.39
N ASP A 347 22.01 -16.78 -19.14
CA ASP A 347 21.38 -15.63 -18.47
C ASP A 347 22.34 -14.44 -18.35
N VAL A 348 23.61 -14.71 -17.99
CA VAL A 348 24.67 -13.69 -17.89
C VAL A 348 24.93 -13.06 -19.26
N GLN A 349 25.03 -13.87 -20.31
CA GLN A 349 25.24 -13.37 -21.68
C GLN A 349 24.03 -12.58 -22.19
N ALA A 350 22.81 -13.04 -21.93
CA ALA A 350 21.59 -12.32 -22.27
C ALA A 350 21.51 -10.97 -21.54
N TYR A 351 21.87 -10.93 -20.26
CA TYR A 351 21.93 -9.69 -19.49
C TYR A 351 23.00 -8.73 -20.04
N ARG A 352 24.19 -9.24 -20.40
CA ARG A 352 25.26 -8.46 -21.04
C ARG A 352 24.81 -7.84 -22.37
N ALA A 353 24.09 -8.61 -23.19
CA ALA A 353 23.63 -8.16 -24.49
C ALA A 353 22.45 -7.17 -24.42
N LYS A 354 21.51 -7.37 -23.48
CA LYS A 354 20.25 -6.61 -23.43
C LYS A 354 20.23 -5.49 -22.40
N GLU A 355 20.61 -5.78 -21.16
CA GLU A 355 20.43 -4.86 -20.02
C GLU A 355 21.65 -3.96 -19.81
N LEU A 356 22.85 -4.50 -20.04
CA LEU A 356 24.10 -3.77 -19.81
C LEU A 356 24.26 -2.50 -20.69
N PRO A 357 23.82 -2.47 -21.97
CA PRO A 357 23.77 -1.22 -22.73
C PRO A 357 22.86 -0.16 -22.09
N VAL A 358 21.69 -0.56 -21.59
CA VAL A 358 20.73 0.33 -20.92
C VAL A 358 21.32 0.88 -19.61
N LEU A 359 22.03 0.04 -18.86
CA LEU A 359 22.70 0.47 -17.63
C LEU A 359 23.89 1.39 -17.92
N ARG A 360 24.64 1.17 -19.01
CA ARG A 360 25.69 2.10 -19.46
C ARG A 360 25.12 3.46 -19.81
N ASP A 361 24.01 3.49 -20.53
CA ASP A 361 23.32 4.74 -20.82
C ASP A 361 22.87 5.42 -19.52
N LEU A 362 22.28 4.66 -18.57
CA LEU A 362 21.84 5.21 -17.29
C LEU A 362 23.00 5.77 -16.48
N ALA A 363 24.12 5.06 -16.40
CA ALA A 363 25.34 5.51 -15.74
C ALA A 363 25.99 6.72 -16.43
N ALA A 364 25.77 6.89 -17.74
CA ALA A 364 26.13 8.08 -18.50
C ALA A 364 25.11 9.23 -18.34
N GLY A 365 24.08 9.07 -17.49
CA GLY A 365 23.04 10.07 -17.27
C GLY A 365 21.96 10.10 -18.35
N LYS A 366 21.81 9.03 -19.14
CA LYS A 366 20.80 8.87 -20.20
C LYS A 366 19.83 7.73 -19.85
N PRO A 367 18.51 7.98 -19.73
CA PRO A 367 17.84 9.27 -19.79
C PRO A 367 18.23 10.18 -18.61
N SER A 368 18.05 11.50 -18.80
CA SER A 368 18.14 12.44 -17.68
C SER A 368 17.16 12.03 -16.59
N ARG A 369 17.49 12.36 -15.35
CA ARG A 369 16.66 12.03 -14.19
C ARG A 369 15.20 12.43 -14.39
N GLU A 370 14.94 13.65 -14.85
CA GLU A 370 13.59 14.15 -15.15
C GLU A 370 12.86 13.28 -16.19
N LYS A 371 13.54 12.84 -17.26
CA LYS A 371 12.96 11.97 -18.28
C LYS A 371 12.68 10.57 -17.74
N TRP A 372 13.56 10.04 -16.89
CA TRP A 372 13.34 8.75 -16.22
C TRP A 372 12.14 8.81 -15.27
N GLU A 373 12.06 9.87 -14.46
CA GLU A 373 10.95 10.09 -13.52
C GLU A 373 9.62 10.27 -14.26
N ALA A 374 9.60 11.07 -15.33
CA ALA A 374 8.43 11.26 -16.18
C ALA A 374 7.97 9.96 -16.85
N ALA A 375 8.92 9.14 -17.34
CA ALA A 375 8.60 7.85 -17.93
C ALA A 375 7.95 6.90 -16.90
N LYS A 376 8.53 6.80 -15.71
CA LYS A 376 7.99 5.96 -14.63
C LYS A 376 6.65 6.46 -14.12
N LEU A 377 6.47 7.78 -13.95
CA LEU A 377 5.19 8.38 -13.61
C LEU A 377 4.13 8.07 -14.67
N SER A 378 4.48 8.13 -15.96
CA SER A 378 3.54 7.80 -17.04
C SER A 378 3.09 6.34 -17.00
N THR A 379 4.01 5.40 -16.73
CA THR A 379 3.67 3.98 -16.56
C THR A 379 2.77 3.76 -15.36
N MET A 380 3.03 4.44 -14.23
CA MET A 380 2.20 4.31 -13.04
C MET A 380 0.81 4.90 -13.25
N ARG A 381 0.69 6.06 -13.90
CA ARG A 381 -0.62 6.63 -14.27
C ARG A 381 -1.41 5.71 -15.20
N ALA A 382 -0.73 4.95 -16.06
CA ALA A 382 -1.38 3.95 -16.91
C ALA A 382 -1.82 2.68 -16.15
N HIS A 383 -1.23 2.38 -14.99
CA HIS A 383 -1.60 1.25 -14.14
C HIS A 383 -2.66 1.57 -13.08
N TYR A 384 -2.98 2.84 -12.87
CA TYR A 384 -4.13 3.27 -12.08
C TYR A 384 -5.26 3.66 -13.05
N PRO A 385 -6.04 2.67 -13.55
CA PRO A 385 -7.10 2.95 -14.50
C PRO A 385 -8.11 3.91 -13.85
N PHE A 386 -8.66 4.82 -14.67
CA PHE A 386 -9.67 5.76 -14.23
C PHE A 386 -10.87 5.04 -13.61
N GLU A 387 -11.18 3.83 -14.09
CA GLU A 387 -12.25 2.97 -13.61
C GLU A 387 -12.14 2.68 -12.10
N ASP A 388 -10.94 2.39 -11.58
CA ASP A 388 -10.75 2.10 -10.16
C ASP A 388 -10.97 3.37 -9.32
N ALA A 389 -10.37 4.48 -9.75
CA ALA A 389 -10.56 5.78 -9.11
C ALA A 389 -12.02 6.24 -9.16
N TRP A 390 -12.70 5.97 -10.27
CA TRP A 390 -14.10 6.31 -10.51
C TRP A 390 -15.05 5.45 -9.68
N GLN A 391 -14.80 4.13 -9.57
CA GLN A 391 -15.59 3.23 -8.74
C GLN A 391 -15.45 3.57 -7.25
N GLU A 392 -14.26 3.94 -6.78
CA GLU A 392 -14.09 4.42 -5.41
C GLU A 392 -14.75 5.79 -5.19
N SER A 393 -14.70 6.68 -6.19
CA SER A 393 -15.27 8.03 -6.09
C SER A 393 -16.80 8.06 -6.21
N ILE A 394 -17.39 7.16 -7.01
CA ILE A 394 -18.85 7.02 -7.21
C ILE A 394 -19.32 5.75 -6.50
N GLY A 395 -18.90 5.61 -5.25
CA GLY A 395 -19.64 4.80 -4.32
C GLY A 395 -21.07 5.32 -4.11
N ILE A 396 -21.76 4.74 -3.14
CA ILE A 396 -23.13 5.12 -2.74
C ILE A 396 -23.28 6.65 -2.56
N ILE A 397 -22.23 7.31 -2.07
CA ILE A 397 -22.19 8.76 -1.86
C ILE A 397 -22.29 9.56 -3.18
N GLY A 398 -21.55 9.16 -4.23
CA GLY A 398 -21.63 9.78 -5.56
C GLY A 398 -23.04 9.70 -6.16
N LEU A 399 -23.70 8.57 -5.95
CA LEU A 399 -25.06 8.33 -6.43
C LEU A 399 -26.10 9.17 -5.67
N LEU A 400 -25.89 9.35 -4.36
CA LEU A 400 -26.69 10.28 -3.55
C LEU A 400 -26.51 11.74 -4.02
N PHE A 401 -25.31 12.13 -4.46
CA PHE A 401 -25.08 13.48 -5.02
C PHE A 401 -25.79 13.72 -6.34
N LEU A 402 -25.73 12.76 -7.26
CA LEU A 402 -26.48 12.79 -8.52
C LEU A 402 -27.97 13.04 -8.25
N LEU A 403 -28.54 12.29 -7.30
CA LEU A 403 -29.92 12.45 -6.87
C LEU A 403 -30.19 13.82 -6.25
N ALA A 404 -29.32 14.31 -5.36
CA ALA A 404 -29.46 15.63 -4.76
C ALA A 404 -29.45 16.76 -5.81
N GLY A 405 -28.58 16.69 -6.81
CA GLY A 405 -28.52 17.65 -7.92
C GLY A 405 -29.79 17.66 -8.76
N ILE A 406 -30.30 16.47 -9.11
CA ILE A 406 -31.58 16.32 -9.82
C ILE A 406 -32.73 16.92 -9.00
N LEU A 407 -32.79 16.65 -7.69
CA LEU A 407 -33.83 17.16 -6.80
C LEU A 407 -33.75 18.69 -6.65
N ALA A 408 -32.56 19.28 -6.54
CA ALA A 408 -32.38 20.73 -6.50
C ALA A 408 -32.82 21.39 -7.82
N ALA A 409 -32.50 20.77 -8.96
CA ALA A 409 -32.94 21.19 -10.28
C ALA A 409 -34.45 20.97 -10.54
N ALA A 410 -35.14 20.16 -9.74
CA ALA A 410 -36.58 19.98 -9.82
C ALA A 410 -37.35 20.93 -8.89
N LYS A 411 -36.85 21.18 -7.67
CA LYS A 411 -37.66 21.80 -6.59
C LYS A 411 -37.49 23.30 -6.35
N ILE A 412 -36.39 23.96 -6.76
CA ILE A 412 -36.23 25.40 -6.43
C ILE A 412 -37.26 26.23 -7.22
N PRO A 413 -38.25 26.87 -6.56
CA PRO A 413 -39.20 27.74 -7.21
C PRO A 413 -38.56 29.11 -7.42
N MET A 414 -38.37 29.53 -8.67
CA MET A 414 -38.02 30.94 -8.96
C MET A 414 -39.27 31.78 -8.77
N ARG A 415 -39.21 32.71 -7.82
CA ARG A 415 -40.17 33.80 -7.68
C ARG A 415 -39.90 34.87 -8.73
#